data_AF-A0A4U6TM91-F1
#
_entry.id   AF-A0A4U6TM91-F1
#
_cell.length_a   1.000
_cell.length_b   1.000
_cell.length_c   1.000
_cell.angle_alpha   90.00
_cell.angle_beta   90.00
_cell.angle_gamma   90.00
#
_symmetry.space_group_name_H-M   'P 1'
#
loop_
_entity.id
_entity.type
_entity.pdbx_description
1 polymer ?
#
loop_
_entity_poly.entity_id
_entity_poly.type
_entity_poly.pdbx_seq_one_letter_code
_entity_poly.pdbx_strand_id
1 'polypeptide(L)'
;MILVDDGDGAYERIDHSPWNECTLADFVMPFFLFIVGVAIAFALKRVPNIDIGATVTKIALRTLKMLFWGVLLQGLHIQLTEHAIYYIS
;
A
#
# COMPACT_ATOMS: atom_id res chain seq x y z
N MET A 1 -8.17 -2.96 -7.53
CA MET A 1 -7.64 -4.34 -7.40
C MET A 1 -8.08 -5.05 -8.67
N ILE A 2 -7.17 -5.34 -9.61
CA ILE A 2 -7.60 -5.67 -10.99
C ILE A 2 -8.54 -6.88 -11.09
N LEU A 3 -8.38 -7.88 -10.21
CA LEU A 3 -9.24 -9.08 -10.20
C LEU A 3 -10.64 -8.86 -9.62
N VAL A 4 -10.85 -7.79 -8.84
CA VAL A 4 -12.16 -7.47 -8.26
C VAL A 4 -12.89 -6.41 -9.10
N ASP A 5 -12.14 -5.55 -9.79
CA ASP A 5 -12.71 -4.48 -10.64
C ASP A 5 -13.20 -5.04 -11.99
N ASP A 6 -12.60 -6.11 -12.51
CA ASP A 6 -12.97 -6.75 -13.80
C ASP A 6 -13.84 -8.02 -13.66
N GLY A 7 -14.15 -8.43 -12.41
CA GLY A 7 -14.75 -9.72 -12.08
C GLY A 7 -16.21 -9.67 -11.65
N ASP A 8 -17.01 -8.80 -12.28
CA ASP A 8 -18.43 -8.55 -11.95
C ASP A 8 -19.19 -9.86 -11.66
N GLY A 9 -19.49 -10.10 -10.37
CA GLY A 9 -20.29 -11.23 -9.88
C GLY A 9 -19.64 -12.63 -9.90
N ALA A 10 -18.37 -12.79 -10.32
CA ALA A 10 -17.74 -14.12 -10.39
C ALA A 10 -17.41 -14.70 -9.00
N TYR A 11 -17.17 -13.84 -8.01
CA TYR A 11 -16.84 -14.24 -6.64
C TYR A 11 -17.42 -13.24 -5.62
N GLU A 12 -18.70 -13.38 -5.27
CA GLU A 12 -19.42 -12.51 -4.30
C GLU A 12 -18.67 -12.29 -2.97
N ARG A 13 -17.84 -13.26 -2.57
CA ARG A 13 -17.14 -13.25 -1.27
C ARG A 13 -15.88 -12.38 -1.22
N ILE A 14 -15.42 -11.88 -2.36
CA ILE A 14 -14.28 -10.95 -2.50
C ILE A 14 -14.70 -9.64 -3.19
N ASP A 15 -15.98 -9.51 -3.56
CA ASP A 15 -16.52 -8.29 -4.13
C ASP A 15 -16.54 -7.15 -3.10
N HIS A 16 -16.66 -5.90 -3.57
CA HIS A 16 -16.72 -4.74 -2.69
C HIS A 16 -18.00 -4.79 -1.85
N SER A 17 -17.86 -5.00 -0.54
CA SER A 17 -18.98 -4.86 0.35
C SER A 17 -19.49 -3.41 0.38
N PRO A 18 -20.80 -3.21 0.53
CA PRO A 18 -21.34 -1.91 0.92
C PRO A 18 -20.61 -1.40 2.17
N TRP A 19 -20.38 -0.09 2.25
CA TRP A 19 -19.64 0.57 3.34
C TRP A 19 -20.10 0.24 4.78
N ASN A 20 -21.32 -0.31 4.93
CA ASN A 20 -21.93 -0.67 6.21
C ASN A 20 -21.91 -2.19 6.49
N GLU A 21 -21.33 -3.00 5.62
CA GLU A 21 -21.25 -4.45 5.75
C GLU A 21 -19.78 -4.88 5.93
N CYS A 22 -19.55 -5.76 6.90
CA CYS A 22 -18.22 -6.25 7.24
C CYS A 22 -18.01 -7.64 6.63
N THR A 23 -17.03 -7.74 5.74
CA THR A 23 -16.63 -8.99 5.09
C THR A 23 -15.32 -9.52 5.66
N LEU A 24 -15.01 -10.78 5.37
CA LEU A 24 -13.74 -11.38 5.78
C LEU A 24 -12.53 -10.63 5.20
N ALA A 25 -12.67 -9.99 4.04
CA ALA A 25 -11.62 -9.22 3.39
C ALA A 25 -11.20 -7.99 4.22
N ASP A 26 -12.13 -7.37 4.93
CA ASP A 26 -11.89 -6.18 5.75
C ASP A 26 -10.93 -6.44 6.91
N PHE A 27 -10.86 -7.68 7.40
CA PHE A 27 -9.97 -8.09 8.48
C PHE A 27 -8.53 -8.37 8.03
N VAL A 28 -8.32 -8.63 6.74
CA VAL A 28 -6.98 -8.99 6.22
C VAL A 28 -5.98 -7.88 6.48
N MET A 29 -6.35 -6.62 6.23
CA MET A 29 -5.46 -5.47 6.43
C MET A 29 -5.09 -5.25 7.92
N PRO A 30 -6.03 -5.20 8.88
CA PRO A 30 -5.71 -5.07 10.30
C PRO A 30 -4.76 -6.17 10.82
N PHE A 31 -5.02 -7.43 10.48
CA PHE A 31 -4.16 -8.54 10.89
C PHE A 31 -2.79 -8.49 10.22
N PHE A 32 -2.74 -8.11 8.94
CA PHE A 32 -1.48 -7.92 8.24
C PHE A 32 -0.60 -6.85 8.92
N LEU A 33 -1.15 -5.68 9.23
CA LEU A 33 -0.42 -4.62 9.93
C LEU A 33 0.06 -5.05 11.32
N PHE A 34 -0.75 -5.81 12.06
CA PHE A 34 -0.36 -6.35 13.35
C PHE A 34 0.83 -7.30 13.25
N ILE A 35 0.77 -8.29 12.36
CA ILE A 35 1.84 -9.28 12.18
C ILE A 35 3.12 -8.61 11.68
N VAL A 36 3.02 -7.66 10.73
CA VAL A 36 4.17 -6.89 10.25
C VAL A 36 4.81 -6.07 11.38
N GLY A 37 4.00 -5.44 12.23
CA GLY A 37 4.49 -4.70 13.40
C GLY A 37 5.27 -5.59 14.37
N VAL A 38 4.75 -6.77 14.67
CA VAL A 38 5.42 -7.78 15.51
C VAL A 38 6.74 -8.24 14.87
N ALA A 39 6.74 -8.52 13.56
CA ALA A 39 7.93 -8.95 12.84
C ALA A 39 9.04 -7.88 12.87
N ILE A 40 8.70 -6.60 12.72
CA ILE A 40 9.65 -5.47 12.81
C ILE A 40 10.25 -5.40 14.22
N ALA A 41 9.44 -5.54 15.27
CA ALA A 41 9.92 -5.53 16.65
C ALA A 41 10.93 -6.67 16.92
N PHE A 42 10.66 -7.88 16.41
CA PHE A 42 11.61 -8.99 16.50
C PHE A 42 12.88 -8.79 15.67
N ALA A 43 12.77 -8.23 14.47
CA ALA A 43 13.91 -7.95 13.61
C ALA A 43 14.89 -6.94 14.24
N LEU A 44 14.36 -5.87 14.85
CA LEU A 44 15.16 -4.86 15.53
C LEU A 44 15.80 -5.39 16.83
N LYS A 45 15.11 -6.27 17.55
CA LYS A 45 15.63 -6.89 18.79
C LYS A 45 16.85 -7.80 18.54
N ARG A 46 17.00 -8.36 17.33
CA ARG A 46 18.07 -9.31 17.01
C ARG A 46 19.45 -8.66 16.80
N VAL A 47 19.51 -7.33 16.69
CA VAL A 47 20.76 -6.60 16.45
C VAL A 47 21.28 -5.99 17.76
N PRO A 48 22.31 -6.59 18.40
CA PRO A 48 22.90 -6.00 19.59
C PRO A 48 23.60 -4.66 19.26
N ASN A 49 23.49 -3.67 20.15
CA ASN A 49 24.04 -2.31 20.00
C ASN A 49 23.48 -1.48 18.84
N ILE A 50 22.23 -1.72 18.41
CA ILE A 50 21.61 -0.90 17.37
C ILE A 50 21.27 0.50 17.92
N ASP A 51 21.72 1.54 17.22
CA ASP A 51 21.21 2.89 17.45
C ASP A 51 19.81 2.97 16.81
N ILE A 52 18.80 2.89 17.67
CA ILE A 52 17.38 2.94 17.28
C ILE A 52 17.07 4.25 16.56
N GLY A 53 17.61 5.38 17.03
CA GLY A 53 17.34 6.70 16.46
C GLY A 53 17.90 6.83 15.03
N ALA A 54 19.16 6.44 14.83
CA ALA A 54 19.77 6.44 13.50
C ALA A 54 19.09 5.43 12.55
N THR A 55 18.67 4.28 13.07
CA THR A 55 17.99 3.23 12.28
C THR A 55 16.60 3.69 11.83
N VAL A 56 15.79 4.24 12.73
CA VAL A 56 14.46 4.78 12.40
C VAL A 56 14.59 5.93 11.40
N THR A 57 15.57 6.82 11.56
CA THR A 57 15.81 7.92 10.61
C THR A 57 16.15 7.41 9.21
N LYS A 58 17.01 6.40 9.10
CA LYS A 58 17.35 5.77 7.80
C LYS A 58 16.12 5.13 7.15
N ILE A 59 15.30 4.42 7.93
CA ILE A 59 14.06 3.81 7.46
C ILE A 59 13.09 4.90 6.98
N ALA A 60 12.86 5.94 7.78
CA ALA A 60 11.97 7.05 7.45
C ALA A 60 12.38 7.76 6.15
N LEU A 61 13.68 8.07 5.99
CA LEU A 61 14.20 8.69 4.76
C LEU A 61 14.04 7.77 3.54
N ARG A 62 14.25 6.45 3.70
CA ARG A 62 14.02 5.49 2.63
C ARG A 62 12.55 5.43 2.23
N THR A 63 11.65 5.34 3.21
CA THR A 63 10.20 5.35 2.99
C THR A 63 9.76 6.62 2.29
N LEU A 64 10.25 7.79 2.75
CA LEU A 64 9.93 9.08 2.14
C LEU A 64 10.42 9.18 0.70
N LYS A 65 11.64 8.70 0.40
CA LYS A 65 12.16 8.65 -0.98
C LYS A 65 11.28 7.78 -1.88
N MET A 66 10.90 6.58 -1.42
CA MET A 66 10.04 5.68 -2.20
C MET A 66 8.64 6.26 -2.40
N LEU A 67 8.07 6.89 -1.36
CA LEU A 67 6.78 7.58 -1.43
C LEU A 67 6.84 8.74 -2.44
N PHE A 68 7.87 9.57 -2.36
CA PHE A 68 8.07 10.70 -3.28
C PHE A 68 8.16 10.22 -4.73
N TRP A 69 9.00 9.23 -5.02
CA TRP A 69 9.11 8.67 -6.37
C TRP A 69 7.80 8.03 -6.83
N GLY A 70 7.08 7.32 -5.96
CA GLY A 70 5.77 6.75 -6.27
C GLY A 70 4.74 7.82 -6.67
N VAL A 71 4.60 8.87 -5.85
CA VAL A 71 3.66 9.97 -6.11
C VAL A 71 4.05 10.74 -7.38
N LEU A 72 5.33 11.03 -7.56
CA LEU A 72 5.81 11.73 -8.75
C LEU A 72 5.50 10.95 -10.03
N LEU A 73 5.79 9.65 -10.04
CA LEU A 73 5.53 8.79 -11.20
C LEU A 73 4.03 8.64 -11.47
N GLN A 74 3.21 8.48 -10.42
CA GLN A 74 1.76 8.31 -10.57
C GLN A 74 1.08 9.60 -11.04
N GLY A 75 1.46 10.75 -10.45
CA GLY A 75 0.96 12.06 -10.88
C GLY A 75 1.37 12.40 -12.32
N LEU A 76 2.62 12.10 -12.71
CA LEU A 76 3.09 12.32 -14.08
C LEU A 76 2.36 11.43 -15.09
N HIS A 77 2.11 10.16 -14.76
CA HIS A 77 1.36 9.23 -15.60
C HIS A 77 -0.06 9.71 -15.87
N ILE A 78 -0.75 10.24 -14.84
CA ILE A 78 -2.11 10.80 -14.97
C ILE A 78 -2.09 11.99 -15.93
N GLN A 79 -1.17 12.94 -15.74
CA GLN A 79 -1.05 14.12 -16.60
C GLN A 79 -0.80 13.77 -18.08
N LEU A 80 0.12 12.83 -18.34
CA LEU A 80 0.43 12.37 -19.69
C LEU A 80 -0.75 11.67 -20.36
N THR A 81 -1.51 10.88 -19.60
CA THR A 81 -2.68 10.16 -20.10
C THR A 81 -3.81 11.12 -20.48
N GLU A 82 -4.12 12.09 -19.63
CA GLU A 82 -5.13 13.14 -19.89
C GLU A 82 -4.75 13.99 -21.12
N HIS A 83 -3.49 14.39 -21.22
CA HIS A 83 -3.01 15.13 -22.40
C HIS A 83 -3.10 14.29 -23.68
N ALA A 84 -2.70 13.01 -23.66
CA ALA A 84 -2.79 12.14 -24.83
C ALA A 84 -4.24 11.94 -25.28
N ILE A 85 -5.19 11.75 -24.36
CA ILE A 85 -6.62 11.60 -24.68
C ILE A 85 -7.19 12.87 -25.31
N TYR A 86 -6.84 14.06 -24.79
CA TYR A 86 -7.31 15.35 -25.35
C TYR A 86 -6.84 15.62 -26.78
N TYR A 87 -5.64 15.17 -27.17
CA TYR A 87 -5.14 15.36 -28.55
C TYR A 87 -5.67 14.32 -29.55
N ILE A 88 -6.30 13.24 -29.08
CA ILE A 88 -6.79 12.13 -29.92
C ILE A 88 -8.33 12.18 -30.08
N SER A 89 -9.05 13.02 -29.32
CA SER A 89 -10.50 13.30 -29.52
C SER A 89 -10.75 14.54 -30.37
#